data_AF-A0A261QKV9-F1
#
_entry.id   AF-A0A261QKV9-F1
#
_cell.length_a   1.000
_cell.length_b   1.000
_cell.length_c   1.000
_cell.angle_alpha   90.00
_cell.angle_beta   90.00
_cell.angle_gamma   90.00
#
_symmetry.space_group_name_H-M   'P 1'
#
loop_
_entity.id
_entity.type
_entity.pdbx_description
1 polymer ?
#
loop_
_entity_poly.entity_id
_entity_poly.type
_entity_poly.pdbx_seq_one_letter_code
_entity_poly.pdbx_strand_id
1 'polypeptide(L)'
;MTALTTAIANANELHKKATEGTEVGQYVVGTKQILKAAIDAAKLVVDDAANKTAEQLADAKDALNLAVKAFEKSKVVALTRLENVTVAATATDSSNRITLENGETLVLTSSDITNAVATITEVPNGTVQVTGVAVGGPITIVVQVKKDGQIIKSGTFTVTVTSAPESITSKSIMNLDFSTVQATQAKLVSKPVTVGDFTGNRKDFTIVIEGERIPIYVYWALSTDFPKGAAMGSVVESHIQDYFYQKYGVNGFSIRTVAAFGFDDTFQISTFQPGSASSFTLEGKDWSYFFEQSSAQGMDTDTSKNRTFTISDGTNGATIQLTSKFATIDELVNRINNRLTNANVKAKAEKVSTTQFKITLTSDQGNLVIGGMNKEDFFE
;
A
#
# COMPACT_ATOMS: atom_id res chain seq x y z
N MET A 1 -20.83 59.31 -44.78
CA MET A 1 -19.37 59.46 -44.98
C MET A 1 -18.60 59.52 -43.67
N THR A 2 -18.84 60.51 -42.79
CA THR A 2 -18.08 60.69 -41.52
C THR A 2 -17.93 59.42 -40.68
N ALA A 3 -19.00 58.63 -40.53
CA ALA A 3 -18.97 57.37 -39.77
C ALA A 3 -18.04 56.30 -40.37
N LEU A 4 -17.90 56.23 -41.70
CA LEU A 4 -17.00 55.31 -42.38
C LEU A 4 -15.55 55.77 -42.20
N THR A 5 -15.28 57.07 -42.36
CA THR A 5 -13.95 57.66 -42.11
C THR A 5 -13.48 57.41 -40.67
N THR A 6 -14.35 57.56 -39.67
CA THR A 6 -14.04 57.21 -38.27
C THR A 6 -13.74 55.72 -38.11
N ALA A 7 -14.52 54.83 -38.72
CA ALA A 7 -14.29 53.39 -38.65
C ALA A 7 -12.92 52.99 -39.27
N ILE A 8 -12.57 53.60 -40.41
CA ILE A 8 -11.27 53.42 -41.07
C ILE A 8 -10.13 53.89 -40.14
N ALA A 9 -10.25 55.07 -39.52
CA ALA A 9 -9.24 55.58 -38.60
C ALA A 9 -9.01 54.61 -37.42
N ASN A 10 -10.09 54.14 -36.79
CA ASN A 10 -10.02 53.18 -35.69
C ASN A 10 -9.40 51.84 -36.11
N ALA A 11 -9.78 51.32 -37.28
CA ALA A 11 -9.24 50.08 -37.81
C ALA A 11 -7.73 50.19 -38.16
N ASN A 12 -7.28 51.33 -38.69
CA ASN A 12 -5.85 51.59 -38.93
C ASN A 12 -5.06 51.60 -37.61
N GLU A 13 -5.58 52.24 -36.57
CA GLU A 13 -4.95 52.26 -35.24
C GLU A 13 -4.85 50.85 -34.65
N LEU A 14 -5.91 50.05 -34.75
CA LEU A 14 -5.90 48.65 -34.33
C LEU A 14 -4.86 47.83 -35.09
N HIS A 15 -4.84 47.93 -36.43
CA HIS A 15 -3.88 47.25 -37.28
C HIS A 15 -2.43 47.66 -36.96
N LYS A 16 -2.18 48.95 -36.69
CA LYS A 16 -0.85 49.47 -36.38
C LYS A 16 -0.33 48.95 -35.03
N LYS A 17 -1.20 48.86 -34.02
CA LYS A 17 -0.85 48.39 -32.66
C LYS A 17 -0.78 46.88 -32.54
N ALA A 18 -1.46 46.15 -33.41
CA ALA A 18 -1.48 44.70 -33.37
C ALA A 18 -0.14 44.08 -33.77
N THR A 19 0.30 43.10 -32.98
CA THR A 19 1.42 42.21 -33.29
C THR A 19 0.86 40.84 -33.65
N GLU A 20 1.32 40.27 -34.75
CA GLU A 20 1.03 38.87 -35.09
C GLU A 20 2.08 37.93 -34.50
N GLY A 21 1.66 36.72 -34.17
CA GLY A 21 2.56 35.64 -33.81
C GLY A 21 1.83 34.49 -33.13
N THR A 22 2.54 33.78 -32.27
CA THR A 22 2.08 32.52 -31.66
C THR A 22 1.91 32.62 -30.14
N GLU A 23 2.23 33.77 -29.54
CA GLU A 23 2.11 33.99 -28.10
C GLU A 23 0.72 34.50 -27.73
N VAL A 24 0.28 34.19 -26.51
CA VAL A 24 -1.02 34.62 -25.98
C VAL A 24 -1.17 36.14 -26.07
N GLY A 25 -2.31 36.59 -26.58
CA GLY A 25 -2.64 38.01 -26.73
C GLY A 25 -2.15 38.65 -28.04
N GLN A 26 -1.26 37.97 -28.78
CA GLN A 26 -0.95 38.34 -30.17
C GLN A 26 -2.11 37.94 -31.09
N TYR A 27 -2.09 38.47 -32.31
CA TYR A 27 -3.05 38.12 -33.36
C TYR A 27 -2.52 36.96 -34.19
N VAL A 28 -3.41 36.08 -34.63
CA VAL A 28 -3.03 34.93 -35.46
C VAL A 28 -2.38 35.43 -36.76
N VAL A 29 -1.28 34.80 -37.17
CA VAL A 29 -0.49 35.19 -38.36
C VAL A 29 -1.35 35.21 -39.63
N GLY A 30 -1.24 36.32 -40.39
CA GLY A 30 -1.97 36.55 -41.64
C GLY A 30 -3.28 37.35 -41.49
N THR A 31 -3.80 37.48 -40.28
CA THR A 31 -5.06 38.20 -40.03
C THR A 31 -4.94 39.71 -40.17
N LYS A 32 -3.75 40.29 -39.97
CA LYS A 32 -3.46 41.71 -40.25
C LYS A 32 -3.56 42.01 -41.73
N GLN A 33 -3.10 41.11 -42.60
CA GLN A 33 -3.22 41.29 -44.04
C GLN A 33 -4.69 41.32 -44.47
N ILE A 34 -5.53 40.46 -43.88
CA ILE A 34 -6.97 40.43 -44.12
C ILE A 34 -7.62 41.75 -43.66
N LEU A 35 -7.31 42.22 -42.44
CA LEU A 35 -7.81 43.50 -41.94
C LEU A 35 -7.35 44.67 -42.82
N LYS A 36 -6.09 44.66 -43.26
CA LYS A 36 -5.54 45.69 -44.15
C LYS A 36 -6.29 45.74 -45.48
N ALA A 37 -6.58 44.59 -46.09
CA ALA A 37 -7.34 44.53 -47.32
C ALA A 37 -8.75 45.13 -47.16
N ALA A 38 -9.44 44.84 -46.05
CA ALA A 38 -10.74 45.45 -45.75
C ALA A 38 -10.66 46.97 -45.51
N ILE A 39 -9.61 47.42 -44.81
CA ILE A 39 -9.32 48.84 -44.62
C ILE A 39 -9.09 49.54 -45.96
N ASP A 40 -8.30 48.95 -46.85
CA ASP A 40 -7.99 49.53 -48.16
C ASP A 40 -9.23 49.57 -49.06
N ALA A 41 -10.05 48.52 -49.05
CA ALA A 41 -11.34 48.51 -49.74
C ALA A 41 -12.29 49.62 -49.23
N ALA A 42 -12.36 49.83 -47.91
CA ALA A 42 -13.15 50.90 -47.33
C ALA A 42 -12.61 52.29 -47.68
N LYS A 43 -11.28 52.47 -47.78
CA LYS A 43 -10.67 53.72 -48.23
C LYS A 43 -11.04 54.04 -49.68
N LEU A 44 -10.98 53.06 -50.58
CA LEU A 44 -11.39 53.25 -51.99
C LEU A 44 -12.84 53.75 -52.12
N VAL A 45 -13.75 53.27 -51.26
CA VAL A 45 -15.15 53.74 -51.24
C VAL A 45 -15.26 55.19 -50.75
N VAL A 46 -14.42 55.60 -49.80
CA VAL A 46 -14.36 57.00 -49.32
C VAL A 46 -13.75 57.92 -50.36
N ASP A 47 -12.67 57.50 -51.03
CA ASP A 47 -11.99 58.30 -52.06
C ASP A 47 -12.92 58.58 -53.26
N ASP A 48 -13.83 57.64 -53.56
CA ASP A 48 -14.85 57.77 -54.61
C ASP A 48 -16.23 58.20 -54.05
N ALA A 49 -16.28 58.78 -52.84
CA ALA A 49 -17.56 59.03 -52.15
C ALA A 49 -18.54 59.91 -52.94
N ALA A 50 -18.05 60.80 -53.82
CA ALA A 50 -18.89 61.63 -54.68
C ALA A 50 -19.75 60.81 -55.67
N ASN A 51 -19.33 59.59 -55.99
CA ASN A 51 -20.01 58.66 -56.88
C ASN A 51 -20.66 57.47 -56.13
N LYS A 52 -20.75 57.53 -54.79
CA LYS A 52 -21.36 56.47 -53.96
C LYS A 52 -22.71 56.89 -53.38
N THR A 53 -23.61 55.93 -53.29
CA THR A 53 -24.87 56.11 -52.55
C THR A 53 -24.64 56.02 -51.04
N ALA A 54 -25.60 56.51 -50.27
CA ALA A 54 -25.57 56.36 -48.81
C ALA A 54 -25.53 54.89 -48.36
N GLU A 55 -26.20 54.01 -49.10
CA GLU A 55 -26.22 52.56 -48.87
C GLU A 55 -24.84 51.93 -49.10
N GLN A 56 -24.16 52.25 -50.21
CA GLN A 56 -22.81 51.76 -50.48
C GLN A 56 -21.78 52.20 -49.41
N LEU A 57 -21.95 53.41 -48.86
CA LEU A 57 -21.13 53.89 -47.74
C LEU A 57 -21.44 53.12 -46.43
N ALA A 58 -22.68 52.70 -46.22
CA ALA A 58 -23.07 51.88 -45.07
C ALA A 58 -22.55 50.45 -45.21
N ASP A 59 -22.70 49.83 -46.38
CA ASP A 59 -22.21 48.49 -46.67
C ASP A 59 -20.69 48.37 -46.48
N ALA A 60 -19.93 49.36 -46.98
CA ALA A 60 -18.49 49.41 -46.79
C ALA A 60 -18.10 49.51 -45.30
N LYS A 61 -18.90 50.24 -44.51
CA LYS A 61 -18.70 50.34 -43.06
C LYS A 61 -18.97 49.00 -42.38
N ASP A 62 -20.04 48.31 -42.76
CA ASP A 62 -20.41 47.04 -42.16
C ASP A 62 -19.44 45.93 -42.53
N ALA A 63 -18.94 45.90 -43.77
CA ALA A 63 -17.87 45.02 -44.20
C ALA A 63 -16.57 45.26 -43.39
N LEU A 64 -16.18 46.52 -43.19
CA LEU A 64 -15.02 46.86 -42.36
C LEU A 64 -15.23 46.45 -40.90
N ASN A 65 -16.40 46.72 -40.33
CA ASN A 65 -16.74 46.33 -38.95
C ASN A 65 -16.71 44.81 -38.77
N LEU A 66 -17.16 44.05 -39.77
CA LEU A 66 -17.09 42.59 -39.76
C LEU A 66 -15.64 42.11 -39.77
N ALA A 67 -14.79 42.70 -40.61
CA ALA A 67 -13.37 42.39 -40.66
C ALA A 67 -12.65 42.74 -39.35
N VAL A 68 -12.99 43.88 -38.73
CA VAL A 68 -12.47 44.26 -37.40
C VAL A 68 -12.89 43.24 -36.34
N LYS A 69 -14.17 42.84 -36.29
CA LYS A 69 -14.64 41.82 -35.34
C LYS A 69 -13.96 40.47 -35.55
N ALA A 70 -13.74 40.06 -36.80
CA ALA A 70 -13.02 38.83 -37.11
C ALA A 70 -11.56 38.91 -36.64
N PHE A 71 -10.91 40.04 -36.90
CA PHE A 71 -9.55 40.31 -36.44
C PHE A 71 -9.45 40.29 -34.91
N GLU A 72 -10.35 40.96 -34.19
CA GLU A 72 -10.38 40.95 -32.72
C GLU A 72 -10.57 39.56 -32.13
N LYS A 73 -11.37 38.70 -32.77
CA LYS A 73 -11.56 37.30 -32.39
C LYS A 73 -10.37 36.40 -32.71
N SER A 74 -9.46 36.84 -33.58
CA SER A 74 -8.27 36.07 -33.96
C SER A 74 -7.10 36.21 -32.98
N LYS A 75 -7.33 36.67 -31.76
CA LYS A 75 -6.28 36.66 -30.74
C LYS A 75 -5.94 35.23 -30.36
N VAL A 76 -4.64 34.94 -30.24
CA VAL A 76 -4.16 33.68 -29.67
C VAL A 76 -4.59 33.61 -28.21
N VAL A 77 -5.38 32.59 -27.87
CA VAL A 77 -5.95 32.43 -26.54
C VAL A 77 -5.05 31.55 -25.67
N ALA A 78 -5.00 31.81 -24.36
CA ALA A 78 -4.29 30.95 -23.42
C ALA A 78 -4.91 29.54 -23.37
N LEU A 79 -4.08 28.51 -23.47
CA LEU A 79 -4.45 27.17 -23.00
C LEU A 79 -4.44 27.19 -21.48
N THR A 80 -5.62 26.94 -20.91
CA THR A 80 -5.80 26.84 -19.46
C THR A 80 -5.73 25.37 -19.03
N ARG A 81 -5.50 25.13 -17.73
CA ARG A 81 -5.44 23.77 -17.13
C ARG A 81 -4.23 22.92 -17.57
N LEU A 82 -3.16 23.56 -18.03
CA LEU A 82 -1.88 22.88 -18.13
C LEU A 82 -1.27 22.74 -16.74
N GLU A 83 -0.81 21.54 -16.42
CA GLU A 83 -0.24 21.17 -15.13
C GLU A 83 1.25 20.87 -15.30
N ASN A 84 2.07 21.36 -14.37
CA ASN A 84 3.48 20.99 -14.32
C ASN A 84 3.60 19.51 -13.96
N VAL A 85 4.47 18.80 -14.66
CA VAL A 85 4.63 17.35 -14.53
C VAL A 85 5.93 17.04 -13.80
N THR A 86 5.83 16.22 -12.76
CA THR A 86 6.99 15.55 -12.14
C THR A 86 6.82 14.05 -12.34
N VAL A 87 7.79 13.41 -12.99
CA VAL A 87 7.71 11.99 -13.36
C VAL A 87 9.03 11.28 -13.05
N ALA A 88 8.98 10.04 -12.59
CA ALA A 88 10.19 9.24 -12.43
C ALA A 88 10.79 8.88 -13.81
N ALA A 89 12.10 8.65 -13.87
CA ALA A 89 12.73 8.13 -15.08
C ALA A 89 12.01 6.86 -15.58
N THR A 90 11.82 6.75 -16.90
CA THR A 90 11.05 5.72 -17.62
C THR A 90 9.54 5.66 -17.38
N ALA A 91 9.02 6.40 -16.38
CA ALA A 91 7.58 6.48 -16.15
C ALA A 91 6.90 7.46 -17.12
N THR A 92 5.58 7.34 -17.24
CA THR A 92 4.77 8.15 -18.14
C THR A 92 3.69 8.92 -17.37
N ASP A 93 3.43 10.15 -17.82
CA ASP A 93 2.30 10.98 -17.39
C ASP A 93 1.42 11.34 -18.59
N SER A 94 0.12 11.49 -18.37
CA SER A 94 -0.86 11.90 -19.39
C SER A 94 -1.97 12.77 -18.78
N SER A 95 -1.59 13.59 -17.79
CA SER A 95 -2.50 14.44 -17.02
C SER A 95 -2.95 15.66 -17.85
N ASN A 96 -2.08 16.17 -18.70
CA ASN A 96 -2.37 17.27 -19.61
C ASN A 96 -3.21 16.83 -20.81
N ARG A 97 -4.50 17.20 -20.80
CA ARG A 97 -5.47 16.85 -21.85
C ARG A 97 -6.16 18.10 -22.40
N ILE A 98 -6.09 18.26 -23.71
CA ILE A 98 -6.63 19.40 -24.46
C ILE A 98 -7.79 18.89 -25.31
N THR A 99 -8.97 19.50 -25.15
CA THR A 99 -10.11 19.26 -26.04
C THR A 99 -9.85 19.97 -27.38
N LEU A 100 -9.78 19.18 -28.45
CA LEU A 100 -9.61 19.68 -29.82
C LEU A 100 -10.96 19.68 -30.54
N GLU A 101 -11.25 20.77 -31.25
CA GLU A 101 -12.39 20.89 -32.16
C GLU A 101 -12.06 20.30 -33.55
N ASN A 102 -13.08 20.19 -34.41
CA ASN A 102 -12.89 19.71 -35.77
C ASN A 102 -11.89 20.60 -36.55
N GLY A 103 -10.86 19.97 -37.13
CA GLY A 103 -9.78 20.64 -37.85
C GLY A 103 -8.68 21.24 -36.95
N GLU A 104 -8.74 21.06 -35.63
CA GLU A 104 -7.66 21.44 -34.71
C GLU A 104 -6.64 20.30 -34.54
N THR A 105 -5.36 20.67 -34.40
CA THR A 105 -4.23 19.74 -34.16
C THR A 105 -3.30 20.31 -33.08
N LEU A 106 -2.55 19.45 -32.38
CA LEU A 106 -1.54 19.89 -31.42
C LEU A 106 -0.16 20.04 -32.07
N VAL A 107 0.57 21.02 -31.57
CA VAL A 107 2.01 21.19 -31.80
C VAL A 107 2.67 21.24 -30.42
N LEU A 108 3.60 20.32 -30.19
CA LEU A 108 4.33 20.17 -28.94
C LEU A 108 5.79 20.53 -29.19
N THR A 109 6.36 21.41 -28.39
CA THR A 109 7.76 21.84 -28.51
C THR A 109 8.42 21.78 -27.15
N SER A 110 9.50 21.01 -27.05
CA SER A 110 10.33 20.90 -25.84
C SER A 110 11.49 21.88 -25.89
N SER A 111 11.82 22.51 -24.76
CA SER A 111 13.06 23.27 -24.60
C SER A 111 14.31 22.38 -24.58
N ASP A 112 14.14 21.10 -24.25
CA ASP A 112 15.17 20.08 -24.45
C ASP A 112 15.01 19.46 -25.84
N ILE A 113 15.80 19.98 -26.78
CA ILE A 113 15.82 19.53 -28.17
C ILE A 113 16.47 18.16 -28.37
N THR A 114 17.20 17.65 -27.36
CA THR A 114 17.88 16.36 -27.41
C THR A 114 17.03 15.21 -26.90
N ASN A 115 15.90 15.53 -26.24
CA ASN A 115 15.07 14.59 -25.50
C ASN A 115 15.86 13.77 -24.46
N ALA A 116 16.92 14.37 -23.89
CA ALA A 116 17.73 13.73 -22.87
C ALA A 116 17.00 13.63 -21.53
N VAL A 117 16.12 14.59 -21.22
CA VAL A 117 15.37 14.63 -19.97
C VAL A 117 14.04 13.89 -20.10
N ALA A 118 13.23 14.23 -21.11
CA ALA A 118 11.94 13.59 -21.35
C ALA A 118 11.59 13.57 -22.84
N THR A 119 10.79 12.60 -23.26
CA THR A 119 10.12 12.62 -24.57
C THR A 119 8.67 13.06 -24.41
N ILE A 120 8.19 13.83 -25.40
CA ILE A 120 6.84 14.39 -25.41
C ILE A 120 6.14 13.94 -26.68
N THR A 121 5.00 13.28 -26.53
CA THR A 121 4.21 12.75 -27.64
C THR A 121 2.73 13.07 -27.44
N GLU A 122 1.95 13.05 -28.51
CA GLU A 122 0.50 13.13 -28.44
C GLU A 122 -0.09 11.72 -28.55
N VAL A 123 -0.71 11.22 -27.47
CA VAL A 123 -1.30 9.87 -27.43
C VAL A 123 -2.45 9.81 -26.42
N PRO A 124 -3.72 9.51 -26.83
CA PRO A 124 -4.33 9.71 -28.15
C PRO A 124 -4.60 11.21 -28.43
N ASN A 125 -5.30 11.55 -29.52
CA ASN A 125 -5.55 12.94 -29.97
C ASN A 125 -5.97 13.87 -28.80
N GLY A 126 -5.28 15.00 -28.64
CA GLY A 126 -5.46 15.98 -27.57
C GLY A 126 -4.74 15.66 -26.25
N THR A 127 -4.17 14.47 -26.06
CA THR A 127 -3.50 14.08 -24.81
C THR A 127 -2.00 14.22 -24.95
N VAL A 128 -1.38 15.04 -24.09
CA VAL A 128 0.07 15.20 -24.03
C VAL A 128 0.63 14.13 -23.11
N GLN A 129 1.33 13.16 -23.71
CA GLN A 129 2.05 12.13 -22.99
C GLN A 129 3.50 12.58 -22.74
N VAL A 130 3.91 12.55 -21.48
CA VAL A 130 5.29 12.81 -21.05
C VAL A 130 5.91 11.49 -20.65
N THR A 131 7.07 11.13 -21.19
CA THR A 131 7.85 9.97 -20.74
C THR A 131 9.19 10.44 -20.22
N GLY A 132 9.50 10.14 -18.95
CA GLY A 132 10.79 10.47 -18.38
C GLY A 132 11.92 9.66 -19.02
N VAL A 133 13.04 10.30 -19.37
CA VAL A 133 14.22 9.65 -19.96
C VAL A 133 15.34 9.57 -18.93
N ALA A 134 15.84 10.72 -18.45
CA ALA A 134 16.87 10.79 -17.43
C ALA A 134 16.58 11.92 -16.43
N VAL A 135 17.14 11.77 -15.22
CA VAL A 135 16.97 12.76 -14.15
C VAL A 135 17.44 14.13 -14.63
N GLY A 136 16.60 15.14 -14.48
CA GLY A 136 16.88 16.48 -14.96
C GLY A 136 15.65 17.38 -15.07
N GLY A 137 15.87 18.56 -15.65
CA GLY A 137 14.87 19.63 -15.74
C GLY A 137 15.06 20.72 -14.67
N PRO A 138 14.10 21.64 -14.53
CA PRO A 138 12.83 21.69 -15.28
C PRO A 138 13.05 22.05 -16.76
N ILE A 139 12.44 21.29 -17.67
CA ILE A 139 12.35 21.65 -19.10
C ILE A 139 10.98 22.27 -19.37
N THR A 140 10.91 23.24 -20.28
CA THR A 140 9.65 23.91 -20.66
C THR A 140 9.06 23.24 -21.87
N ILE A 141 7.78 22.87 -21.79
CA ILE A 141 7.01 22.35 -22.91
C ILE A 141 6.03 23.43 -23.35
N VAL A 142 6.14 23.84 -24.61
CA VAL A 142 5.18 24.71 -25.27
C VAL A 142 4.13 23.84 -25.95
N VAL A 143 2.86 24.08 -25.62
CA VAL A 143 1.70 23.43 -26.22
C VAL A 143 0.96 24.47 -27.04
N GLN A 144 0.73 24.15 -28.31
CA GLN A 144 0.00 25.02 -29.23
C GLN A 144 -1.11 24.25 -29.93
N VAL A 145 -2.27 24.88 -30.09
CA VAL A 145 -3.37 24.36 -30.92
C VAL A 145 -3.34 25.10 -32.25
N LYS A 146 -3.33 24.32 -33.32
CA LYS A 146 -3.27 24.79 -34.69
C LYS A 146 -4.56 24.47 -35.42
N LYS A 147 -5.11 25.47 -36.13
CA LYS A 147 -6.28 25.34 -37.03
C LYS A 147 -5.95 26.00 -38.36
N ASP A 148 -6.25 25.32 -39.46
CA ASP A 148 -6.01 25.84 -40.83
C ASP A 148 -4.59 26.39 -41.06
N GLY A 149 -3.57 25.73 -40.49
CA GLY A 149 -2.18 26.17 -40.64
C GLY A 149 -1.69 27.17 -39.58
N GLN A 150 -2.58 27.71 -38.74
CA GLN A 150 -2.26 28.85 -37.86
C GLN A 150 -2.46 28.52 -36.37
N ILE A 151 -1.64 29.09 -35.50
CA ILE A 151 -1.73 28.88 -34.04
C ILE A 151 -2.84 29.76 -33.47
N ILE A 152 -3.82 29.14 -32.82
CA ILE A 152 -5.00 29.82 -32.26
C ILE A 152 -5.05 29.78 -30.73
N LYS A 153 -4.34 28.82 -30.11
CA LYS A 153 -4.21 28.72 -28.65
C LYS A 153 -2.77 28.35 -28.30
N SER A 154 -2.25 28.88 -27.19
CA SER A 154 -0.91 28.54 -26.70
C SER A 154 -0.84 28.52 -25.18
N GLY A 155 -0.02 27.63 -24.63
CA GLY A 155 0.31 27.59 -23.21
C GLY A 155 1.61 26.85 -22.98
N THR A 156 2.09 26.88 -21.74
CA THR A 156 3.31 26.17 -21.34
C THR A 156 3.12 25.43 -20.03
N PHE A 157 3.88 24.36 -19.83
CA PHE A 157 4.08 23.72 -18.54
C PHE A 157 5.52 23.23 -18.42
N THR A 158 5.98 22.96 -17.20
CA THR A 158 7.32 22.41 -16.97
C THR A 158 7.28 20.92 -16.69
N VAL A 159 8.29 20.20 -17.17
CA VAL A 159 8.55 18.79 -16.84
C VAL A 159 9.83 18.70 -16.02
N THR A 160 9.76 18.00 -14.90
CA THR A 160 10.92 17.59 -14.11
C THR A 160 10.95 16.06 -14.03
N VAL A 161 12.11 15.47 -14.27
CA VAL A 161 12.31 14.02 -14.18
C VAL A 161 13.14 13.71 -12.96
N THR A 162 12.61 12.88 -12.05
CA THR A 162 13.27 12.44 -10.82
C THR A 162 13.81 11.03 -10.97
N SER A 163 14.74 10.65 -10.09
CA SER A 163 15.19 9.26 -9.99
C SER A 163 14.02 8.38 -9.56
N ALA A 164 13.97 7.14 -10.06
CA ALA A 164 13.01 6.16 -9.54
C ALA A 164 13.24 5.96 -8.03
N PRO A 165 12.17 5.82 -7.22
CA PRO A 165 12.34 5.60 -5.78
C PRO A 165 13.16 4.35 -5.50
N GLU A 166 14.04 4.43 -4.50
CA GLU A 166 14.86 3.30 -4.10
C GLU A 166 13.97 2.13 -3.68
N SER A 167 14.38 0.92 -4.06
CA SER A 167 13.62 -0.26 -3.76
C SER A 167 14.46 -1.52 -3.67
N ILE A 168 14.00 -2.47 -2.87
CA ILE A 168 14.63 -3.77 -2.68
C ILE A 168 13.58 -4.88 -2.74
N THR A 169 13.88 -5.92 -3.49
CA THR A 169 13.02 -7.10 -3.64
C THR A 169 13.49 -8.20 -2.72
N SER A 170 12.56 -8.89 -2.06
CA SER A 170 12.88 -10.01 -1.19
C SER A 170 13.40 -11.22 -1.98
N LYS A 171 14.17 -12.08 -1.33
CA LYS A 171 14.39 -13.47 -1.70
C LYS A 171 13.05 -14.21 -1.81
N SER A 172 13.04 -15.36 -2.48
CA SER A 172 11.88 -16.26 -2.49
C SER A 172 11.65 -16.87 -1.11
N ILE A 173 10.48 -16.62 -0.54
CA ILE A 173 10.10 -17.10 0.79
C ILE A 173 9.27 -18.36 0.63
N MET A 174 9.87 -19.50 0.95
CA MET A 174 9.23 -20.82 0.79
C MET A 174 8.42 -21.26 2.02
N ASN A 175 8.67 -20.65 3.18
CA ASN A 175 7.99 -20.98 4.42
C ASN A 175 7.53 -19.69 5.13
N LEU A 176 6.23 -19.62 5.42
CA LEU A 176 5.57 -18.50 6.09
C LEU A 176 5.14 -18.84 7.52
N ASP A 177 5.59 -19.98 8.05
CA ASP A 177 5.39 -20.35 9.44
C ASP A 177 6.52 -19.80 10.32
N PHE A 178 6.27 -18.63 10.91
CA PHE A 178 7.13 -18.02 11.92
C PHE A 178 6.51 -18.14 13.32
N SER A 179 5.64 -19.13 13.54
CA SER A 179 4.89 -19.24 14.79
C SER A 179 5.77 -19.51 16.00
N THR A 180 5.46 -18.82 17.09
CA THR A 180 5.93 -19.22 18.42
C THR A 180 5.10 -20.38 18.92
N VAL A 181 5.75 -21.51 19.23
CA VAL A 181 5.10 -22.63 19.92
C VAL A 181 5.14 -22.32 21.42
N GLN A 182 3.96 -22.19 22.05
CA GLN A 182 3.89 -21.88 23.48
C GLN A 182 4.30 -23.09 24.31
N ALA A 183 4.88 -22.83 25.49
CA ALA A 183 5.23 -23.86 26.44
C ALA A 183 4.01 -24.72 26.85
N THR A 184 4.26 -26.00 27.11
CA THR A 184 3.24 -26.96 27.56
C THR A 184 3.57 -27.52 28.93
N GLN A 185 2.54 -27.89 29.69
CA GLN A 185 2.66 -28.61 30.96
C GLN A 185 3.02 -30.07 30.71
N ALA A 186 3.73 -30.70 31.66
CA ALA A 186 3.78 -32.15 31.72
C ALA A 186 2.36 -32.67 31.98
N LYS A 187 1.88 -33.56 31.11
CA LYS A 187 0.50 -34.06 31.12
C LYS A 187 0.44 -35.51 30.63
N LEU A 188 -0.35 -36.33 31.32
CA LEU A 188 -0.83 -37.62 30.83
C LEU A 188 -2.35 -37.64 30.81
N VAL A 189 -2.93 -38.18 29.74
CA VAL A 189 -4.37 -38.45 29.64
C VAL A 189 -4.55 -39.96 29.72
N SER A 190 -5.52 -40.39 30.52
CA SER A 190 -5.81 -41.79 30.71
C SER A 190 -6.47 -42.41 29.47
N LYS A 191 -6.36 -43.72 29.36
CA LYS A 191 -7.30 -44.57 28.63
C LYS A 191 -8.72 -44.34 29.14
N PRO A 192 -9.76 -44.62 28.33
CA PRO A 192 -11.14 -44.64 28.81
C PRO A 192 -11.32 -45.53 30.05
N VAL A 193 -11.89 -44.96 31.10
CA VAL A 193 -12.27 -45.62 32.34
C VAL A 193 -13.57 -46.38 32.10
N THR A 194 -13.43 -47.67 31.81
CA THR A 194 -14.56 -48.55 31.47
C THR A 194 -15.18 -49.22 32.70
N VAL A 195 -14.41 -49.40 33.78
CA VAL A 195 -14.84 -50.02 35.03
C VAL A 195 -15.31 -48.94 36.02
N GLY A 196 -16.50 -49.12 36.58
CA GLY A 196 -17.07 -48.21 37.58
C GLY A 196 -16.96 -48.72 39.02
N ASP A 197 -16.67 -50.01 39.22
CA ASP A 197 -16.53 -50.61 40.55
C ASP A 197 -15.19 -51.32 40.67
N PHE A 198 -14.33 -50.81 41.56
CA PHE A 198 -13.01 -51.36 41.85
C PHE A 198 -13.00 -52.24 43.10
N THR A 199 -14.16 -52.53 43.69
CA THR A 199 -14.29 -53.46 44.83
C THR A 199 -13.80 -54.84 44.40
N GLY A 200 -12.79 -55.37 45.10
CA GLY A 200 -12.17 -56.65 44.73
C GLY A 200 -11.23 -56.60 43.52
N ASN A 201 -11.10 -55.46 42.84
CA ASN A 201 -10.19 -55.23 41.72
C ASN A 201 -9.39 -53.93 41.92
N ARG A 202 -8.74 -53.83 43.09
CA ARG A 202 -7.96 -52.66 43.49
C ARG A 202 -6.85 -52.33 42.47
N LYS A 203 -6.69 -51.04 42.17
CA LYS A 203 -5.62 -50.50 41.33
C LYS A 203 -4.77 -49.50 42.10
N ASP A 204 -3.47 -49.74 42.12
CA ASP A 204 -2.49 -48.94 42.84
C ASP A 204 -1.39 -48.41 41.92
N PHE A 205 -1.17 -47.09 41.97
CA PHE A 205 -0.02 -46.45 41.34
C PHE A 205 0.46 -45.28 42.18
N THR A 206 1.61 -44.71 41.86
CA THR A 206 2.21 -43.58 42.57
C THR A 206 2.61 -42.51 41.58
N ILE A 207 2.26 -41.26 41.86
CA ILE A 207 2.77 -40.11 41.10
C ILE A 207 4.06 -39.66 41.78
N VAL A 208 5.15 -39.59 41.02
CA VAL A 208 6.45 -39.11 41.49
C VAL A 208 6.76 -37.79 40.80
N ILE A 209 6.91 -36.72 41.59
CA ILE A 209 7.16 -35.37 41.09
C ILE A 209 7.97 -34.58 42.12
N GLU A 210 9.06 -33.93 41.71
CA GLU A 210 9.86 -33.03 42.55
C GLU A 210 10.31 -33.65 43.91
N GLY A 211 10.53 -34.96 43.94
CA GLY A 211 10.87 -35.69 45.18
C GLY A 211 9.68 -36.11 46.04
N GLU A 212 8.46 -35.66 45.69
CA GLU A 212 7.21 -36.15 46.25
C GLU A 212 6.83 -37.51 45.65
N ARG A 213 6.26 -38.39 46.48
CA ARG A 213 5.74 -39.70 46.08
C ARG A 213 4.32 -39.82 46.59
N ILE A 214 3.35 -39.57 45.72
CA ILE A 214 1.93 -39.45 46.03
C ILE A 214 1.25 -40.79 45.70
N PRO A 215 0.89 -41.60 46.71
CA PRO A 215 0.23 -42.86 46.45
C PRO A 215 -1.23 -42.65 46.05
N ILE A 216 -1.67 -43.35 45.01
CA ILE A 216 -3.04 -43.35 44.51
C ILE A 216 -3.61 -44.76 44.69
N TYR A 217 -4.75 -44.87 45.36
CA TYR A 217 -5.39 -46.15 45.65
C TYR A 217 -6.85 -46.13 45.19
N VAL A 218 -7.19 -46.98 44.23
CA VAL A 218 -8.56 -47.10 43.72
C VAL A 218 -9.09 -48.47 44.10
N TYR A 219 -9.97 -48.53 45.12
CA TYR A 219 -10.47 -49.80 45.66
C TYR A 219 -11.97 -49.83 45.97
N TRP A 220 -12.71 -48.78 45.60
CA TRP A 220 -14.15 -48.66 45.85
C TRP A 220 -14.91 -48.31 44.57
N ALA A 221 -16.25 -48.36 44.65
CA ALA A 221 -17.12 -47.98 43.54
C ALA A 221 -17.07 -46.46 43.27
N LEU A 222 -16.81 -46.08 42.03
CA LEU A 222 -16.87 -44.69 41.58
C LEU A 222 -18.30 -44.15 41.75
N SER A 223 -18.41 -42.84 42.02
CA SER A 223 -19.71 -42.17 42.02
C SER A 223 -20.40 -42.35 40.66
N THR A 224 -21.70 -42.66 40.71
CA THR A 224 -22.57 -42.76 39.54
C THR A 224 -23.19 -41.42 39.12
N ASP A 225 -22.94 -40.36 39.89
CA ASP A 225 -23.49 -39.02 39.63
C ASP A 225 -22.74 -38.30 38.49
N PHE A 226 -21.57 -38.82 38.12
CA PHE A 226 -20.71 -38.26 37.09
C PHE A 226 -20.24 -39.34 36.10
N PRO A 227 -19.86 -38.95 34.87
CA PRO A 227 -19.12 -39.83 33.97
C PRO A 227 -17.89 -40.47 34.65
N LYS A 228 -17.55 -41.70 34.27
CA LYS A 228 -16.53 -42.51 34.97
C LYS A 228 -15.16 -41.85 34.99
N GLY A 229 -14.77 -41.15 33.94
CA GLY A 229 -13.54 -40.37 33.86
C GLY A 229 -13.57 -39.16 34.80
N ALA A 230 -14.68 -38.43 34.85
CA ALA A 230 -14.91 -37.35 35.82
C ALA A 230 -14.81 -37.83 37.28
N ALA A 231 -15.47 -38.96 37.59
CA ALA A 231 -15.40 -39.59 38.91
C ALA A 231 -13.98 -40.05 39.24
N MET A 232 -13.28 -40.69 38.30
CA MET A 232 -11.89 -41.14 38.50
C MET A 232 -10.92 -39.97 38.70
N GLY A 233 -11.02 -38.92 37.88
CA GLY A 233 -10.20 -37.72 38.05
C GLY A 233 -10.36 -37.10 39.44
N SER A 234 -11.59 -37.10 39.97
CA SER A 234 -11.87 -36.61 41.33
C SER A 234 -11.24 -37.49 42.41
N VAL A 235 -11.22 -38.82 42.23
CA VAL A 235 -10.53 -39.75 43.13
C VAL A 235 -9.03 -39.45 43.16
N VAL A 236 -8.39 -39.36 41.99
CA VAL A 236 -6.94 -39.10 41.89
C VAL A 236 -6.59 -37.73 42.46
N GLU A 237 -7.39 -36.70 42.17
CA GLU A 237 -7.21 -35.35 42.70
C GLU A 237 -7.38 -35.29 44.22
N SER A 238 -8.33 -36.04 44.77
CA SER A 238 -8.53 -36.10 46.22
C SER A 238 -7.32 -36.70 46.92
N HIS A 239 -6.69 -37.74 46.35
CA HIS A 239 -5.45 -38.30 46.89
C HIS A 239 -4.28 -37.31 46.82
N ILE A 240 -4.16 -36.56 45.71
CA ILE A 240 -3.13 -35.50 45.59
C ILE A 240 -3.36 -34.44 46.67
N GLN A 241 -4.58 -33.94 46.80
CA GLN A 241 -4.93 -32.92 47.78
C GLN A 241 -4.70 -33.39 49.23
N ASP A 242 -5.17 -34.60 49.56
CA ASP A 242 -5.01 -35.20 50.88
C ASP A 242 -3.53 -35.40 51.24
N TYR A 243 -2.71 -35.91 50.29
CA TYR A 243 -1.27 -36.06 50.50
C TYR A 243 -0.59 -34.74 50.86
N PHE A 244 -0.81 -33.70 50.07
CA PHE A 244 -0.21 -32.39 50.32
C PHE A 244 -0.75 -31.75 51.60
N TYR A 245 -2.04 -31.93 51.91
CA TYR A 245 -2.63 -31.45 53.17
C TYR A 245 -2.04 -32.16 54.40
N GLN A 246 -1.89 -33.49 54.35
CA GLN A 246 -1.31 -34.25 55.47
C GLN A 246 0.16 -33.89 55.71
N LYS A 247 0.92 -33.65 54.63
CA LYS A 247 2.36 -33.35 54.73
C LYS A 247 2.66 -31.89 55.08
N TYR A 248 1.86 -30.95 54.56
CA TYR A 248 2.16 -29.51 54.61
C TYR A 248 1.03 -28.65 55.20
N GLY A 249 -0.05 -29.26 55.70
CA GLY A 249 -1.23 -28.56 56.21
C GLY A 249 -1.97 -27.79 55.11
N VAL A 250 -2.67 -26.73 55.50
CA VAL A 250 -3.40 -25.85 54.54
C VAL A 250 -2.50 -25.22 53.47
N ASN A 251 -1.19 -25.06 53.75
CA ASN A 251 -0.23 -24.55 52.78
C ASN A 251 0.07 -25.58 51.68
N GLY A 252 -0.22 -26.86 51.88
CA GLY A 252 -0.09 -27.91 50.86
C GLY A 252 -0.85 -27.59 49.58
N PHE A 253 -2.01 -26.94 49.69
CA PHE A 253 -2.82 -26.55 48.54
C PHE A 253 -2.15 -25.48 47.66
N SER A 254 -1.32 -24.60 48.22
CA SER A 254 -0.66 -23.52 47.48
C SER A 254 0.70 -23.92 46.91
N ILE A 255 1.34 -24.95 47.46
CA ILE A 255 2.67 -25.39 47.00
C ILE A 255 2.64 -26.61 46.08
N ARG A 256 1.52 -27.34 46.00
CA ARG A 256 1.43 -28.50 45.11
C ARG A 256 1.63 -28.09 43.66
N THR A 257 2.34 -28.93 42.91
CA THR A 257 2.71 -28.66 41.50
C THR A 257 1.98 -29.55 40.50
N VAL A 258 1.17 -30.49 40.99
CA VAL A 258 0.38 -31.44 40.19
C VAL A 258 -1.08 -31.45 40.62
N ALA A 259 -1.96 -31.72 39.66
CA ALA A 259 -3.37 -31.97 39.87
C ALA A 259 -3.88 -33.05 38.92
N ALA A 260 -5.04 -33.59 39.24
CA ALA A 260 -5.82 -34.43 38.33
C ALA A 260 -7.18 -33.82 38.01
N PHE A 261 -7.65 -34.05 36.80
CA PHE A 261 -8.94 -33.57 36.31
C PHE A 261 -9.61 -34.67 35.50
N GLY A 262 -10.92 -34.86 35.69
CA GLY A 262 -11.67 -35.88 34.96
C GLY A 262 -12.61 -35.26 33.91
N PHE A 263 -12.75 -35.93 32.77
CA PHE A 263 -13.57 -35.51 31.63
C PHE A 263 -14.24 -36.73 31.00
N ASP A 264 -15.57 -36.75 30.95
CA ASP A 264 -16.34 -37.85 30.37
C ASP A 264 -15.84 -39.23 30.84
N ASP A 265 -15.27 -40.04 29.96
CA ASP A 265 -14.71 -41.35 30.27
C ASP A 265 -13.19 -41.34 30.51
N THR A 266 -12.49 -40.21 30.42
CA THR A 266 -11.04 -40.11 30.71
C THR A 266 -10.73 -39.22 31.90
N PHE A 267 -9.52 -39.31 32.43
CA PHE A 267 -8.98 -38.31 33.34
C PHE A 267 -7.54 -37.99 32.95
N GLN A 268 -7.02 -36.89 33.44
CA GLN A 268 -5.65 -36.47 33.18
C GLN A 268 -4.94 -36.12 34.48
N ILE A 269 -3.63 -36.32 34.49
CA ILE A 269 -2.71 -35.80 35.50
C ILE A 269 -1.85 -34.75 34.80
N SER A 270 -1.78 -33.55 35.35
CA SER A 270 -1.01 -32.46 34.77
C SER A 270 -0.34 -31.60 35.83
N THR A 271 0.86 -31.13 35.51
CA THR A 271 1.54 -30.09 36.28
C THR A 271 0.88 -28.72 36.10
N PHE A 272 1.04 -27.81 37.06
CA PHE A 272 0.53 -26.44 36.92
C PHE A 272 1.44 -25.54 36.07
N GLN A 273 2.76 -25.69 36.20
CA GLN A 273 3.70 -24.86 35.46
C GLN A 273 4.06 -25.52 34.12
N PRO A 274 4.00 -24.80 32.99
CA PRO A 274 4.53 -25.29 31.73
C PRO A 274 6.06 -25.26 31.72
N GLY A 275 6.67 -25.88 30.70
CA GLY A 275 8.12 -25.86 30.50
C GLY A 275 8.78 -27.22 30.72
N SER A 276 10.00 -27.36 30.19
CA SER A 276 10.76 -28.61 30.19
C SER A 276 11.24 -29.05 31.57
N ALA A 277 11.30 -28.11 32.52
CA ALA A 277 11.59 -28.38 33.92
C ALA A 277 10.44 -29.13 34.63
N SER A 278 9.20 -28.96 34.18
CA SER A 278 8.05 -29.67 34.73
C SER A 278 8.01 -31.10 34.20
N SER A 279 8.05 -32.08 35.09
CA SER A 279 7.90 -33.50 34.75
C SER A 279 7.34 -34.30 35.91
N PHE A 280 6.72 -35.43 35.60
CA PHE A 280 6.36 -36.43 36.60
C PHE A 280 6.43 -37.83 36.01
N THR A 281 6.58 -38.83 36.88
CA THR A 281 6.50 -40.23 36.51
C THR A 281 5.41 -40.95 37.30
N LEU A 282 4.93 -42.05 36.74
CA LEU A 282 4.00 -42.97 37.35
C LEU A 282 4.75 -44.26 37.68
N GLU A 283 4.68 -44.67 38.93
CA GLU A 283 5.27 -45.91 39.43
C GLU A 283 4.18 -46.85 39.95
N GLY A 284 4.55 -48.10 40.24
CA GLY A 284 3.63 -49.14 40.71
C GLY A 284 3.16 -50.08 39.60
N LYS A 285 2.49 -51.16 39.99
CA LYS A 285 2.13 -52.23 39.06
C LYS A 285 0.92 -51.90 38.17
N ASP A 286 0.05 -50.98 38.60
CA ASP A 286 -1.24 -50.72 37.93
C ASP A 286 -1.30 -49.39 37.16
N TRP A 287 -0.23 -48.59 37.07
CA TRP A 287 -0.30 -47.33 36.31
C TRP A 287 -0.70 -47.56 34.84
N SER A 288 -0.24 -48.65 34.24
CA SER A 288 -0.44 -48.99 32.83
C SER A 288 -1.87 -49.42 32.51
N TYR A 289 -2.67 -49.72 33.55
CA TYR A 289 -4.10 -49.91 33.42
C TYR A 289 -4.77 -48.60 32.95
N PHE A 290 -4.30 -47.46 33.45
CA PHE A 290 -4.87 -46.16 33.14
C PHE A 290 -4.11 -45.40 32.05
N PHE A 291 -2.81 -45.60 31.86
CA PHE A 291 -2.01 -44.79 30.93
C PHE A 291 -1.20 -45.66 29.97
N GLU A 292 -0.91 -45.13 28.77
CA GLU A 292 -0.02 -45.80 27.80
C GLU A 292 1.47 -45.58 28.11
N GLN A 293 1.79 -44.51 28.81
CA GLN A 293 3.15 -44.17 29.22
C GLN A 293 3.18 -43.76 30.69
N SER A 294 4.32 -43.99 31.33
CA SER A 294 4.54 -43.73 32.75
C SER A 294 5.29 -42.44 33.04
N SER A 295 5.52 -41.58 32.06
CA SER A 295 6.21 -40.31 32.28
C SER A 295 5.64 -39.22 31.38
N ALA A 296 5.62 -38.00 31.90
CA ALA A 296 5.31 -36.81 31.14
C ALA A 296 6.32 -35.71 31.42
N GLN A 297 6.60 -34.94 30.38
CA GLN A 297 7.49 -33.79 30.43
C GLN A 297 6.78 -32.63 29.72
N GLY A 298 6.86 -31.43 30.30
CA GLY A 298 6.44 -30.21 29.62
C GLY A 298 7.43 -29.81 28.53
N MET A 299 7.06 -28.83 27.71
CA MET A 299 7.94 -28.27 26.69
C MET A 299 8.09 -26.77 26.92
N ASP A 300 9.27 -26.23 26.64
CA ASP A 300 9.50 -24.79 26.69
C ASP A 300 8.91 -24.08 25.48
N THR A 301 8.73 -22.76 25.60
CA THR A 301 8.35 -21.92 24.47
C THR A 301 9.44 -21.98 23.40
N ASP A 302 9.07 -22.34 22.18
CA ASP A 302 9.98 -22.40 21.04
C ASP A 302 9.75 -21.18 20.12
N THR A 303 10.77 -20.33 20.04
CA THR A 303 10.83 -19.14 19.16
C THR A 303 11.81 -19.31 18.01
N SER A 304 12.33 -20.51 17.75
CA SER A 304 13.36 -20.78 16.72
C SER A 304 12.91 -20.38 15.31
N LYS A 305 11.60 -20.42 15.05
CA LYS A 305 10.98 -19.99 13.79
C LYS A 305 10.76 -18.49 13.69
N ASN A 306 10.80 -17.75 14.80
CA ASN A 306 10.55 -16.31 14.75
C ASN A 306 11.62 -15.62 13.88
N ARG A 307 11.21 -14.54 13.23
CA ARG A 307 12.11 -13.72 12.42
C ARG A 307 11.95 -12.26 12.74
N THR A 308 13.08 -11.54 12.75
CA THR A 308 13.09 -10.10 12.90
C THR A 308 14.09 -9.42 12.00
N PHE A 309 13.64 -8.34 11.37
CA PHE A 309 14.47 -7.44 10.56
C PHE A 309 13.94 -6.02 10.70
N THR A 310 14.73 -5.03 10.27
CA THR A 310 14.37 -3.62 10.33
C THR A 310 14.32 -3.01 8.94
N ILE A 311 13.42 -2.07 8.73
CA ILE A 311 13.32 -1.27 7.51
C ILE A 311 13.39 0.20 7.92
N SER A 312 14.27 0.98 7.30
CA SER A 312 14.40 2.42 7.53
C SER A 312 14.37 3.20 6.22
N ASP A 313 13.81 4.41 6.25
CA ASP A 313 13.86 5.39 5.16
C ASP A 313 15.02 6.39 5.31
N GLY A 314 15.95 6.13 6.23
CA GLY A 314 17.06 7.00 6.60
C GLY A 314 16.74 7.97 7.74
N THR A 315 15.45 8.21 8.03
CA THR A 315 14.99 9.08 9.13
C THR A 315 14.26 8.29 10.21
N ASN A 316 13.28 7.47 9.82
CA ASN A 316 12.48 6.61 10.66
C ASN A 316 12.84 5.15 10.43
N GLY A 317 12.59 4.29 11.42
CA GLY A 317 12.86 2.85 11.34
C GLY A 317 11.75 2.02 11.96
N ALA A 318 11.35 0.94 11.28
CA ALA A 318 10.39 -0.03 11.76
C ALA A 318 11.08 -1.36 12.07
N THR A 319 10.78 -1.95 13.23
CA THR A 319 11.12 -3.35 13.49
C THR A 319 9.98 -4.25 13.03
N ILE A 320 10.30 -5.16 12.12
CA ILE A 320 9.40 -6.20 11.64
C ILE A 320 9.61 -7.43 12.52
N GLN A 321 8.57 -7.82 13.24
CA GLN A 321 8.54 -9.04 14.06
C GLN A 321 7.50 -10.02 13.49
N LEU A 322 8.00 -11.18 13.07
CA LEU A 322 7.23 -12.29 12.56
C LEU A 322 7.24 -13.41 13.61
N THR A 323 6.09 -13.63 14.23
CA THR A 323 5.90 -14.56 15.37
C THR A 323 4.65 -15.44 15.19
N SER A 324 4.10 -15.46 13.98
CA SER A 324 2.86 -16.13 13.60
C SER A 324 3.00 -16.77 12.24
N LYS A 325 2.09 -17.70 11.94
CA LYS A 325 1.94 -18.25 10.60
C LYS A 325 1.16 -17.28 9.72
N PHE A 326 1.63 -17.06 8.49
CA PHE A 326 0.91 -16.35 7.45
C PHE A 326 0.47 -17.34 6.37
N ALA A 327 -0.76 -17.24 5.89
CA ALA A 327 -1.27 -18.11 4.83
C ALA A 327 -0.73 -17.70 3.46
N THR A 328 -0.46 -16.42 3.24
CA THR A 328 -0.02 -15.86 1.95
C THR A 328 1.00 -14.74 2.13
N ILE A 329 1.72 -14.42 1.05
CA ILE A 329 2.58 -13.22 0.99
C ILE A 329 1.78 -11.93 1.20
N ASP A 330 0.50 -11.88 0.80
CA ASP A 330 -0.34 -10.71 1.01
C ASP A 330 -0.52 -10.40 2.51
N GLU A 331 -0.73 -11.42 3.34
CA GLU A 331 -0.81 -11.24 4.80
C GLU A 331 0.51 -10.77 5.40
N LEU A 332 1.65 -11.29 4.92
CA LEU A 332 2.97 -10.84 5.32
C LEU A 332 3.22 -9.38 4.93
N VAL A 333 2.87 -9.00 3.69
CA VAL A 333 2.97 -7.62 3.19
C VAL A 333 2.11 -6.68 4.03
N ASN A 334 0.88 -7.07 4.38
CA ASN A 334 0.01 -6.31 5.28
C ASN A 334 0.65 -6.13 6.66
N ARG A 335 1.25 -7.18 7.22
CA ARG A 335 1.99 -7.11 8.47
C ARG A 335 3.15 -6.11 8.40
N ILE A 336 3.93 -6.13 7.31
CA ILE A 336 5.05 -5.21 7.11
C ILE A 336 4.53 -3.77 6.99
N ASN A 337 3.53 -3.51 6.15
CA ASN A 337 2.96 -2.17 5.94
C ASN A 337 2.36 -1.57 7.22
N ASN A 338 1.72 -2.40 8.06
CA ASN A 338 1.23 -1.96 9.37
C ASN A 338 2.38 -1.50 10.27
N ARG A 339 3.53 -2.19 10.25
CA ARG A 339 4.70 -1.79 11.03
C ARG A 339 5.37 -0.53 10.47
N LEU A 340 5.48 -0.41 9.14
CA LEU A 340 6.01 0.80 8.49
C LEU A 340 5.16 2.03 8.81
N THR A 341 3.84 1.91 8.69
CA THR A 341 2.89 2.99 9.00
C THR A 341 2.99 3.41 10.47
N ASN A 342 2.96 2.44 11.40
CA ASN A 342 3.03 2.75 12.83
C ASN A 342 4.35 3.43 13.24
N ALA A 343 5.43 3.15 12.51
CA ALA A 343 6.74 3.76 12.73
C ALA A 343 6.97 5.01 11.85
N ASN A 344 5.97 5.46 11.10
CA ASN A 344 6.06 6.59 10.15
C ASN A 344 7.17 6.46 9.09
N VAL A 345 7.56 5.23 8.74
CA VAL A 345 8.56 4.98 7.69
C VAL A 345 7.94 5.26 6.32
N LYS A 346 8.57 6.11 5.52
CA LYS A 346 8.19 6.49 4.14
C LYS A 346 8.59 5.41 3.14
N ALA A 347 8.07 4.21 3.36
CA ALA A 347 8.22 3.07 2.47
C ALA A 347 6.94 2.26 2.42
N LYS A 348 6.78 1.47 1.36
CA LYS A 348 5.65 0.57 1.17
C LYS A 348 6.13 -0.79 0.70
N ALA A 349 5.60 -1.85 1.30
CA ALA A 349 5.76 -3.22 0.83
C ALA A 349 4.64 -3.57 -0.15
N GLU A 350 5.00 -4.21 -1.26
CA GLU A 350 4.08 -4.62 -2.32
C GLU A 350 4.40 -6.05 -2.76
N LYS A 351 3.37 -6.85 -3.04
CA LYS A 351 3.54 -8.21 -3.53
C LYS A 351 4.13 -8.19 -4.95
N VAL A 352 5.16 -9.01 -5.18
CA VAL A 352 5.76 -9.22 -6.51
C VAL A 352 5.29 -10.55 -7.10
N SER A 353 5.22 -11.59 -6.26
CA SER A 353 4.78 -12.93 -6.65
C SER A 353 4.13 -13.66 -5.46
N THR A 354 3.82 -14.95 -5.61
CA THR A 354 3.33 -15.78 -4.49
C THR A 354 4.39 -16.06 -3.42
N THR A 355 5.67 -15.77 -3.68
CA THR A 355 6.79 -16.02 -2.76
C THR A 355 7.66 -14.78 -2.50
N GLN A 356 7.39 -13.66 -3.16
CA GLN A 356 8.24 -12.46 -3.06
C GLN A 356 7.42 -11.19 -2.87
N PHE A 357 8.02 -10.23 -2.17
CA PHE A 357 7.54 -8.87 -2.07
C PHE A 357 8.68 -7.89 -2.36
N LYS A 358 8.33 -6.61 -2.55
CA LYS A 358 9.26 -5.51 -2.78
C LYS A 358 8.96 -4.40 -1.79
N ILE A 359 9.99 -3.77 -1.25
CA ILE A 359 9.87 -2.54 -0.47
C ILE A 359 10.34 -1.39 -1.36
N THR A 360 9.54 -0.35 -1.48
CA THR A 360 9.83 0.84 -2.27
C THR A 360 9.67 2.08 -1.38
N LEU A 361 10.61 3.02 -1.43
CA LEU A 361 10.44 4.31 -0.77
C LEU A 361 9.25 5.06 -1.39
N THR A 362 8.52 5.79 -0.55
CA THR A 362 7.42 6.66 -0.99
C THR A 362 7.84 8.14 -1.03
N SER A 363 9.11 8.42 -0.79
CA SER A 363 9.72 9.75 -0.83
C SER A 363 10.98 9.74 -1.69
N ASP A 364 11.18 10.83 -2.44
CA ASP A 364 12.30 11.01 -3.37
C ASP A 364 13.62 11.38 -2.66
N GLN A 365 13.62 11.56 -1.34
CA GLN A 365 14.81 12.00 -0.55
C GLN A 365 15.23 11.03 0.56
N GLY A 366 14.65 9.82 0.61
CA GLY A 366 15.00 8.80 1.61
C GLY A 366 16.16 7.91 1.16
N ASN A 367 16.67 7.11 2.11
CA ASN A 367 17.63 6.04 1.86
C ASN A 367 17.06 4.74 2.44
N LEU A 368 16.84 3.73 1.60
CA LEU A 368 16.23 2.47 2.02
C LEU A 368 17.28 1.57 2.66
N VAL A 369 17.20 1.43 3.98
CA VAL A 369 18.14 0.59 4.75
C VAL A 369 17.40 -0.61 5.33
N ILE A 370 17.89 -1.81 5.02
CA ILE A 370 17.43 -3.07 5.62
C ILE A 370 18.48 -3.55 6.64
N GLY A 371 18.01 -3.88 7.84
CA GLY A 371 18.87 -4.30 8.95
C GLY A 371 18.22 -5.40 9.81
N GLY A 372 18.81 -5.66 10.98
CA GLY A 372 18.29 -6.61 11.96
C GLY A 372 18.79 -8.04 11.80
N MET A 373 18.50 -8.86 12.81
CA MET A 373 19.10 -10.18 13.03
C MET A 373 18.89 -11.15 11.87
N ASN A 374 17.70 -11.15 11.27
CA ASN A 374 17.31 -12.08 10.22
C ASN A 374 17.21 -11.42 8.83
N LYS A 375 17.88 -10.29 8.59
CA LYS A 375 17.76 -9.59 7.30
C LYS A 375 18.14 -10.47 6.12
N GLU A 376 19.18 -11.28 6.29
CA GLU A 376 19.73 -12.17 5.26
C GLU A 376 18.78 -13.29 4.84
N ASP A 377 17.77 -13.60 5.67
CA ASP A 377 16.72 -14.58 5.32
C ASP A 377 15.75 -14.02 4.28
N PHE A 378 15.69 -12.69 4.12
CA PHE A 378 14.72 -12.00 3.26
C PHE A 378 15.37 -11.19 2.15
N PHE A 379 16.60 -10.73 2.29
CA PHE A 379 17.25 -9.83 1.33
C PHE A 379 18.71 -10.26 1.09
N GLU A 380 19.28 -9.85 -0.03
CA GLU A 380 20.72 -10.00 -0.35
C GLU A 380 21.58 -8.93 0.32
#